data_AF-A0A963QZE7-F1
#
_entry.id   AF-A0A963QZE7-F1
#
_cell.length_a   1.000
_cell.length_b   1.000
_cell.length_c   1.000
_cell.angle_alpha   90.00
_cell.angle_beta   90.00
_cell.angle_gamma   90.00
#
_symmetry.space_group_name_H-M   'P 1'
#
loop_
_entity.id
_entity.type
_entity.pdbx_description
1 polymer ?
#
loop_
_entity_poly.entity_id
_entity_poly.type
_entity_poly.pdbx_seq_one_letter_code
_entity_poly.pdbx_strand_id
1 'polypeptide(L)' 'MGGGMDKVIFAVIMALIALVGLAMAARAADATFALFGWLIMGFGVIAVAIVVHRATDYSGRRP' A
#
# COMPACT_ATOMS: atom_id res chain seq x y z
N MET A 1 -5.03 -20.06 -13.68
CA MET A 1 -4.25 -20.28 -12.45
C MET A 1 -3.12 -19.25 -12.34
N GLY A 2 -3.44 -17.96 -12.11
CA GLY A 2 -2.42 -16.89 -12.09
C GLY A 2 -2.73 -15.69 -11.19
N GLY A 3 -3.64 -15.84 -10.23
CA GLY A 3 -4.23 -14.72 -9.45
C GLY A 3 -3.72 -14.54 -8.01
N GLY A 4 -2.62 -15.19 -7.63
CA GLY A 4 -1.97 -15.02 -6.33
C GLY A 4 -0.69 -14.18 -6.40
N MET A 5 0.15 -14.45 -7.39
CA MET A 5 1.47 -13.82 -7.53
C MET A 5 1.36 -12.36 -8.00
N ASP A 6 0.43 -12.07 -8.89
CA ASP A 6 0.01 -10.73 -9.31
C ASP A 6 -0.45 -9.86 -8.12
N LYS A 7 -1.25 -10.41 -7.21
CA LYS A 7 -1.73 -9.69 -6.01
C LYS A 7 -0.59 -9.38 -5.04
N VAL A 8 0.33 -10.32 -4.86
CA VAL A 8 1.53 -10.13 -4.02
C VAL A 8 2.44 -9.06 -4.63
N ILE A 9 2.70 -9.12 -5.94
CA ILE A 9 3.50 -8.11 -6.65
C ILE A 9 2.84 -6.73 -6.51
N PHE A 10 1.52 -6.64 -6.69
CA PHE A 10 0.79 -5.39 -6.51
C PHE A 10 0.91 -4.84 -5.07
N ALA A 11 0.74 -5.70 -4.06
CA ALA A 11 0.89 -5.30 -2.66
C ALA A 11 2.32 -4.82 -2.34
N VAL A 12 3.34 -5.49 -2.87
CA VAL A 12 4.75 -5.07 -2.72
C VAL A 12 4.99 -3.71 -3.36
N ILE A 13 4.51 -3.49 -4.59
CA ILE A 13 4.64 -2.19 -5.28
C ILE A 13 3.95 -1.09 -4.48
N MET A 14 2.74 -1.32 -3.98
CA MET A 14 2.00 -0.33 -3.19
C MET A 14 2.68 -0.02 -1.85
N ALA A 15 3.28 -1.02 -1.21
CA ALA A 15 4.09 -0.82 -0.01
C ALA A 15 5.33 0.05 -0.30
N LEU A 16 6.01 -0.18 -1.44
CA LEU A 16 7.14 0.64 -1.86
C LEU A 16 6.71 2.09 -2.16
N ILE A 17 5.57 2.29 -2.83
CA ILE A 17 5.00 3.62 -3.06
C ILE A 17 4.70 4.31 -1.73
N ALA A 18 4.14 3.59 -0.75
CA ALA A 18 3.88 4.14 0.57
C ALA A 18 5.17 4.60 1.28
N LEU A 19 6.23 3.79 1.19
CA LEU A 19 7.54 4.14 1.75
C LEU A 19 8.17 5.36 1.07
N VAL A 20 7.99 5.50 -0.26
CA VAL A 20 8.43 6.69 -1.00
C VAL A 20 7.65 7.93 -0.55
N GLY A 21 6.33 7.82 -0.38
CA GLY A 21 5.49 8.89 0.18
C GLY A 21 5.94 9.31 1.57
N LEU A 22 6.25 8.35 2.44
CA LEU A 22 6.78 8.60 3.78
C LEU A 22 8.16 9.27 3.74
N ALA A 23 9.07 8.81 2.87
CA ALA A 23 10.38 9.41 2.71
C ALA A 23 10.29 10.86 2.19
N MET A 24 9.37 11.14 1.28
CA MET A 24 9.08 12.50 0.82
C MET A 24 8.51 13.36 1.95
N ALA A 25 7.54 12.85 2.71
CA ALA A 25 6.97 13.58 3.84
C ALA A 25 8.02 13.89 4.92
N ALA A 26 8.89 12.93 5.23
CA ALA A 26 9.94 13.07 6.24
C ALA A 26 11.05 14.06 5.84
N ARG A 27 11.26 14.28 4.53
CA ARG A 27 12.24 15.25 4.02
C ARG A 27 11.65 16.56 3.52
N ALA A 28 10.33 16.74 3.60
CA ALA A 28 9.68 17.94 3.12
C ALA A 28 10.03 19.14 4.01
N ALA A 29 10.62 20.18 3.41
CA ALA A 29 10.79 21.49 4.03
C ALA A 29 9.49 22.32 3.99
N ASP A 30 8.64 22.06 2.99
CA ASP A 30 7.37 22.75 2.76
C ASP A 30 6.17 21.90 3.19
N ALA A 31 5.22 22.54 3.89
CA ALA A 31 4.02 21.88 4.41
C ALA A 31 3.17 21.20 3.30
N THR A 32 3.14 21.76 2.10
CA THR A 32 2.44 21.19 0.95
C THR A 32 3.07 19.88 0.48
N PHE A 33 4.39 19.80 0.45
CA PHE A 33 5.12 18.57 0.11
C PHE A 33 4.97 17.51 1.20
N ALA A 34 4.94 17.93 2.46
CA ALA A 34 4.65 17.02 3.57
C ALA A 34 3.26 16.40 3.40
N LEU A 35 2.23 17.22 3.15
CA LEU A 35 0.87 16.76 2.92
C LEU A 35 0.79 15.78 1.75
N PHE A 36 1.46 16.10 0.63
CA PHE A 36 1.51 15.22 -0.54
C PHE A 36 2.15 13.86 -0.23
N GLY A 37 3.27 13.85 0.49
CA GLY A 37 3.92 12.62 0.94
C GLY A 37 3.02 11.78 1.85
N TRP A 38 2.31 12.42 2.79
CA TRP A 38 1.33 11.75 3.65
C TRP A 38 0.15 11.16 2.87
N LEU A 39 -0.34 11.85 1.83
CA LEU A 39 -1.41 11.34 0.97
C LEU A 39 -0.96 10.11 0.18
N ILE A 40 0.25 10.14 -0.40
CA ILE A 40 0.82 8.98 -1.11
C ILE A 40 1.01 7.81 -0.16
N MET A 41 1.56 8.07 1.04
CA MET A 41 1.73 7.05 2.07
C MET A 41 0.39 6.41 2.44
N GLY A 42 -0.61 7.24 2.77
CA GLY A 42 -1.95 6.78 3.15
C GLY A 42 -2.59 5.93 2.05
N PHE A 43 -2.49 6.38 0.79
CA PHE A 43 -3.01 5.63 -0.35
C PHE A 43 -2.38 4.24 -0.48
N GLY A 44 -1.05 4.15 -0.42
CA GLY A 44 -0.35 2.87 -0.53
C GLY A 44 -0.69 1.92 0.63
N VAL A 45 -0.79 2.43 1.86
CA VAL A 45 -1.21 1.64 3.03
C VAL A 45 -2.64 1.11 2.88
N ILE A 46 -3.58 1.95 2.45
CA ILE A 46 -4.98 1.52 2.24
C ILE A 46 -5.04 0.44 1.15
N ALA A 47 -4.33 0.61 0.04
CA ALA A 47 -4.30 -0.36 -1.05
C ALA A 47 -3.76 -1.73 -0.57
N VAL A 48 -2.68 -1.74 0.21
CA VAL A 48 -2.14 -2.97 0.82
C VAL A 48 -3.14 -3.60 1.79
N ALA A 49 -3.77 -2.79 2.65
CA ALA A 49 -4.76 -3.28 3.60
C ALA A 49 -5.96 -3.95 2.92
N ILE A 50 -6.46 -3.40 1.81
CA ILE A 50 -7.54 -4.00 1.02
C ILE A 50 -7.10 -5.35 0.44
N VAL A 51 -5.88 -5.45 -0.10
CA VAL A 51 -5.36 -6.71 -0.66
C VAL A 51 -5.22 -7.77 0.42
N VAL A 52 -4.65 -7.41 1.58
CA VAL A 52 -4.50 -8.33 2.72
C VAL A 52 -5.87 -8.77 3.23
N HIS A 53 -6.79 -7.83 3.45
CA HIS A 53 -8.14 -8.14 3.93
C HIS A 53 -8.87 -9.12 3.00
N ARG A 54 -8.83 -8.85 1.69
CA ARG A 54 -9.39 -9.77 0.69
C ARG A 54 -8.69 -11.13 0.72
N ALA A 55 -7.36 -11.17 0.83
CA ALA A 55 -6.61 -12.42 0.91
C ALA A 55 -6.98 -13.24 2.17
N THR A 56 -7.18 -12.58 3.31
CA THR A 56 -7.63 -13.21 4.56
C THR A 56 -9.03 -13.80 4.42
N ASP A 57 -9.98 -13.09 3.80
CA ASP A 57 -11.34 -13.61 3.56
C ASP A 57 -11.34 -14.86 2.67
N TYR A 58 -10.44 -14.96 1.69
CA TYR A 58 -10.28 -16.18 0.88
C TYR A 58 -9.71 -17.35 1.68
N SER A 59 -8.90 -17.10 2.71
CA SER A 59 -8.34 -18.16 3.55
C SER A 59 -9.31 -18.69 4.62
N GLY A 60 -10.33 -17.90 4.99
CA GLY A 60 -11.37 -18.27 5.96
C GLY A 60 -12.53 -19.09 5.40
N ARG A 61 -12.79 -19.05 4.07
CA ARG A 61 -13.71 -19.98 3.40
C ARG A 61 -12.97 -21.26 3.00
N ARG A 62 -12.72 -22.15 3.95
CA ARG A 62 -12.49 -23.56 3.63
C ARG A 62 -13.80 -24.33 3.91
N PRO A 63 -14.34 -25.12 2.97
CA PRO A 63 -15.36 -26.11 3.30
C PRO A 63 -14.84 -27.17 4.27
#